data_AF-A0A563W1J4-F1
#
_entry.id   AF-A0A563W1J4-F1
#
_cell.length_a   1.000
_cell.length_b   1.000
_cell.length_c   1.000
_cell.angle_alpha   90.00
_cell.angle_beta   90.00
_cell.angle_gamma   90.00
#
_symmetry.space_group_name_H-M   'P 1'
#
loop_
_entity.id
_entity.type
_entity.pdbx_description
1 polymer ?
#
loop_
_entity_poly.entity_id
_entity_poly.type
_entity_poly.pdbx_seq_one_letter_code
_entity_poly.pdbx_strand_id
1 'polypeptide(L)'
;MRLSISNILKIIVVVVVSILAFDAITTMLFGSLGKTTESSDWNYILTLYVFLASLGAIAIIAKIKSKLKIFKIFKSVAAILSATLSFALLGFYYGGITTDKNPQVAIITAIVLGTLGTVLGFQQNQIIIAVTASIASIAAYGFTFYAGINAIAQFSVSKLFGGILWGIICLIYLGITITNLTTVSSKLKSLRD
;
A
#
# COMPACT_ATOMS: atom_id res chain seq x y z
N MET A 1 4.95 27.83 19.58
CA MET A 1 4.79 26.37 19.40
C MET A 1 6.17 25.81 19.02
N ARG A 2 6.92 25.23 19.98
CA ARG A 2 8.27 24.70 19.70
C ARG A 2 8.13 23.24 19.28
N LEU A 3 8.32 22.97 17.99
CA LEU A 3 8.50 21.61 17.48
C LEU A 3 9.70 20.98 18.19
N SER A 4 9.46 19.93 18.98
CA SER A 4 10.54 19.13 19.53
C SER A 4 11.31 18.45 18.38
N ILE A 5 12.64 18.37 18.49
CA ILE A 5 13.52 17.68 17.54
C ILE A 5 13.02 16.24 17.29
N SER A 6 12.47 15.59 18.33
CA SER A 6 11.85 14.26 18.21
C SER A 6 10.66 14.23 17.25
N ASN A 7 9.81 15.26 17.25
CA ASN A 7 8.63 15.31 16.37
C ASN A 7 9.03 15.54 14.91
N ILE A 8 10.06 16.36 14.68
CA ILE A 8 10.64 16.57 13.34
C ILE A 8 11.19 15.25 12.78
N LEU A 9 11.96 14.50 13.58
CA LEU A 9 12.48 13.18 13.19
C LEU A 9 11.37 12.21 12.79
N LYS A 10 10.27 12.16 13.55
CA LYS A 10 9.12 11.29 13.22
C LYS A 10 8.49 11.64 11.88
N ILE A 11 8.31 12.92 11.59
CA ILE A 11 7.75 13.39 10.31
C ILE A 11 8.70 13.03 9.17
N ILE A 12 10.00 13.25 9.34
CA ILE A 12 11.02 12.89 8.34
C ILE A 12 10.94 11.39 8.04
N VAL A 13 10.85 10.53 9.06
CA VAL A 13 10.73 9.08 8.85
C VAL A 13 9.50 8.74 8.01
N VAL A 14 8.33 9.34 8.32
CA VAL A 14 7.12 9.11 7.51
C VAL A 14 7.36 9.50 6.06
N VAL A 15 7.88 10.70 5.81
CA VAL A 15 8.12 11.22 4.46
C VAL A 15 9.13 10.35 3.68
N VAL A 16 10.25 9.99 4.31
CA VAL A 16 11.27 9.14 3.66
C VAL A 16 10.69 7.78 3.29
N VAL A 17 9.97 7.13 4.20
CA VAL A 17 9.36 5.83 3.89
C VAL A 17 8.27 5.95 2.82
N SER A 18 7.50 7.04 2.81
CA SER A 18 6.54 7.33 1.73
C SER A 18 7.22 7.45 0.37
N ILE A 19 8.36 8.15 0.29
CA ILE A 19 9.12 8.31 -0.95
C ILE A 19 9.65 6.96 -1.42
N LEU A 20 10.23 6.16 -0.51
CA LEU A 20 10.73 4.82 -0.84
C LEU A 20 9.59 3.90 -1.31
N ALA A 21 8.42 3.97 -0.67
CA ALA A 21 7.25 3.21 -1.10
C ALA A 21 6.71 3.66 -2.47
N PHE A 22 6.73 4.97 -2.73
CA PHE A 22 6.34 5.52 -4.02
C PHE A 22 7.28 5.03 -5.13
N ASP A 23 8.59 5.14 -4.93
CA ASP A 23 9.61 4.62 -5.83
C ASP A 23 9.42 3.12 -6.12
N ALA A 24 9.28 2.32 -5.06
CA ALA A 24 9.07 0.88 -5.15
C ALA A 24 7.84 0.49 -5.96
N ILE A 25 6.68 1.04 -5.58
CA ILE A 25 5.39 0.71 -6.21
C ILE A 25 5.39 1.18 -7.67
N THR A 26 5.92 2.37 -7.93
CA THR A 26 5.97 2.96 -9.26
C THR A 26 6.85 2.13 -10.20
N THR A 27 8.03 1.73 -9.75
CA THR A 27 8.95 0.90 -10.55
C THR A 27 8.38 -0.50 -10.80
N MET A 28 7.73 -1.12 -9.80
CA MET A 28 7.05 -2.40 -10.01
C MET A 28 5.89 -2.29 -11.01
N LEU A 29 5.08 -1.23 -10.90
CA LEU A 29 3.93 -1.01 -11.78
C LEU A 29 4.36 -0.71 -13.21
N PHE A 30 5.27 0.24 -13.41
CA PHE A 30 5.76 0.55 -14.75
C PHE A 30 6.52 -0.64 -15.38
N GLY A 31 7.24 -1.42 -14.57
CA GLY A 31 7.88 -2.66 -15.02
C GLY A 31 6.91 -3.76 -15.45
N SER A 32 5.65 -3.69 -15.03
CA SER A 32 4.57 -4.60 -15.46
C SER A 32 3.80 -4.12 -16.70
N LEU A 33 3.91 -2.86 -17.10
CA LEU A 33 3.20 -2.35 -18.26
C LEU A 33 3.72 -2.97 -19.56
N GLY A 34 2.81 -3.26 -20.49
CA GLY A 34 3.13 -3.84 -21.80
C GLY A 34 3.38 -5.35 -21.80
N LYS A 35 3.42 -6.00 -20.63
CA LYS A 35 3.51 -7.47 -20.54
C LYS A 35 2.12 -8.10 -20.70
N THR A 36 2.02 -9.10 -21.57
CA THR A 36 0.77 -9.77 -21.94
C THR A 36 0.53 -11.04 -21.10
N THR A 37 -0.68 -11.59 -21.20
CA THR A 37 -1.09 -12.85 -20.56
C THR A 37 -0.24 -14.06 -20.97
N GLU A 38 0.49 -13.94 -22.08
CA GLU A 38 1.36 -14.99 -22.63
C GLU A 38 2.79 -14.91 -22.08
N SER A 39 3.14 -13.83 -21.38
CA SER A 39 4.47 -13.69 -20.77
C SER A 39 4.62 -14.57 -19.53
N SER A 40 5.82 -15.13 -19.33
CA SER A 40 6.18 -15.91 -18.13
C SER A 40 5.94 -15.15 -16.82
N ASP A 41 5.92 -13.82 -16.89
CA ASP A 41 5.84 -12.93 -15.74
C ASP A 41 4.38 -12.56 -15.39
N TRP A 42 3.40 -13.05 -16.15
CA TRP A 42 2.00 -12.69 -15.93
C TRP A 42 1.48 -13.04 -14.53
N ASN A 43 1.92 -14.17 -13.98
CA ASN A 43 1.60 -14.57 -12.60
C ASN A 43 2.15 -13.57 -11.57
N TYR A 44 3.34 -13.03 -11.80
CA TYR A 44 3.93 -12.00 -10.95
C TYR A 44 3.10 -10.71 -11.01
N ILE A 45 2.69 -10.30 -12.20
CA ILE A 45 1.89 -9.09 -12.43
C ILE A 45 0.53 -9.19 -11.73
N LEU A 46 -0.18 -10.32 -11.90
CA LEU A 46 -1.44 -10.57 -11.20
C LEU A 46 -1.26 -10.55 -9.69
N THR A 47 -0.21 -11.19 -9.18
CA THR A 47 0.10 -11.21 -7.75
C THR A 47 0.34 -9.81 -7.21
N LEU A 48 1.11 -8.99 -7.94
CA LEU A 48 1.37 -7.59 -7.58
C LEU A 48 0.07 -6.79 -7.49
N TYR A 49 -0.82 -6.90 -8.47
CA TYR A 49 -2.09 -6.17 -8.45
C TYR A 49 -3.01 -6.60 -7.31
N VAL A 50 -3.12 -7.91 -7.05
CA VAL A 50 -3.87 -8.44 -5.90
C VAL A 50 -3.27 -7.94 -4.59
N PHE A 51 -1.93 -7.87 -4.51
CA PHE A 51 -1.23 -7.37 -3.35
C PHE A 51 -1.52 -5.87 -3.11
N LEU A 52 -1.40 -5.03 -4.14
CA LEU A 52 -1.70 -3.59 -4.04
C LEU A 52 -3.18 -3.33 -3.67
N ALA A 53 -4.09 -4.08 -4.29
CA ALA A 53 -5.51 -4.04 -3.99
C ALA A 53 -5.78 -4.36 -2.51
N SER A 54 -5.26 -5.49 -2.03
CA SER A 54 -5.45 -5.93 -0.65
C SER A 54 -4.85 -4.96 0.36
N LEU A 55 -3.65 -4.44 0.11
CA LEU A 55 -2.96 -3.50 1.00
C LEU A 55 -3.74 -2.18 1.12
N GLY A 56 -4.26 -1.66 0.01
CA GLY A 56 -5.12 -0.48 -0.01
C GLY A 56 -6.43 -0.69 0.77
N ALA A 57 -7.11 -1.83 0.56
CA ALA A 57 -8.39 -2.14 1.18
C ALA A 57 -8.31 -2.44 2.68
N ILE A 58 -7.29 -3.19 3.13
CA ILE A 58 -7.11 -3.57 4.54
C ILE A 58 -6.94 -2.32 5.42
N ALA A 59 -6.29 -1.28 4.93
CA ALA A 59 -6.09 -0.03 5.65
C ALA A 59 -7.42 0.70 5.99
N ILE A 60 -8.47 0.53 5.17
CA ILE A 60 -9.80 1.09 5.45
C ILE A 60 -10.49 0.34 6.58
N ILE A 61 -10.37 -0.99 6.59
CA ILE A 61 -10.98 -1.82 7.63
C ILE A 61 -10.47 -1.40 9.01
N ALA A 62 -9.18 -1.03 9.10
CA ALA A 62 -8.59 -0.47 10.30
C ALA A 62 -9.17 0.91 10.72
N LYS A 63 -9.95 1.59 9.88
CA LYS A 63 -10.53 2.92 10.14
C LYS A 63 -12.01 2.90 10.52
N ILE A 64 -12.71 1.78 10.29
CA ILE A 64 -14.16 1.68 10.57
C ILE A 64 -14.44 2.01 12.04
N LYS A 65 -15.19 3.09 12.29
CA LYS A 65 -15.62 3.49 13.62
C LYS A 65 -16.86 2.68 14.00
N SER A 66 -16.67 1.61 14.77
CA SER A 66 -17.76 0.81 15.34
C SER A 66 -17.63 0.74 16.86
N LYS A 67 -18.77 0.81 17.56
CA LYS A 67 -18.85 0.67 19.03
C LYS A 67 -18.81 -0.80 19.49
N LEU A 68 -18.94 -1.75 18.57
CA LEU A 68 -18.95 -3.18 18.87
C LEU A 68 -17.54 -3.70 19.22
N LYS A 69 -17.42 -4.49 20.28
CA LYS A 69 -16.14 -5.09 20.73
C LYS A 69 -15.47 -5.94 19.64
N ILE A 70 -16.25 -6.68 18.84
CA ILE A 70 -15.75 -7.52 17.74
C ILE A 70 -14.97 -6.67 16.72
N PHE A 71 -15.46 -5.47 16.41
CA PHE A 71 -14.79 -4.57 15.46
C PHE A 71 -13.46 -4.03 15.98
N LYS A 72 -13.23 -4.00 17.30
CA LYS A 72 -11.92 -3.62 17.87
C LYS A 72 -10.84 -4.65 17.54
N ILE A 73 -11.18 -5.94 17.59
CA ILE A 73 -10.26 -7.03 17.25
C ILE A 73 -9.95 -6.99 15.75
N PHE A 74 -10.99 -6.91 14.91
CA PHE A 74 -10.82 -6.78 13.46
C PHE A 74 -9.97 -5.57 13.08
N LYS A 75 -10.17 -4.43 13.74
CA LYS A 75 -9.35 -3.23 13.54
C LYS A 75 -7.88 -3.44 13.90
N SER A 76 -7.62 -4.09 15.04
CA SER A 76 -6.25 -4.39 15.47
C SER A 76 -5.55 -5.32 14.49
N VAL A 77 -6.24 -6.39 14.07
CA VAL A 77 -5.72 -7.35 13.09
C VAL A 77 -5.48 -6.67 11.74
N ALA A 78 -6.41 -5.84 11.27
CA ALA A 78 -6.24 -5.08 10.02
C ALA A 78 -5.05 -4.12 10.09
N ALA A 79 -4.81 -3.46 11.23
CA ALA A 79 -3.65 -2.59 11.40
C ALA A 79 -2.33 -3.38 11.37
N ILE A 80 -2.28 -4.55 12.03
CA ILE A 80 -1.11 -5.43 12.02
C ILE A 80 -0.85 -5.99 10.62
N LEU A 81 -1.89 -6.44 9.92
CA LEU A 81 -1.79 -6.93 8.54
C LEU A 81 -1.33 -5.81 7.59
N SER A 82 -1.91 -4.61 7.71
CA SER A 82 -1.49 -3.45 6.91
C SER A 82 -0.01 -3.14 7.14
N ALA A 83 0.47 -3.19 8.39
CA ALA A 83 1.89 -3.03 8.69
C ALA A 83 2.73 -4.14 8.06
N THR A 84 2.39 -5.40 8.32
CA THR A 84 3.08 -6.58 7.79
C THR A 84 3.22 -6.50 6.27
N LEU A 85 2.14 -6.27 5.55
CA LEU A 85 2.13 -6.18 4.09
C LEU A 85 2.94 -4.98 3.57
N SER A 86 2.88 -3.84 4.25
CA SER A 86 3.62 -2.63 3.87
C SER A 86 5.13 -2.85 3.97
N PHE A 87 5.60 -3.40 5.08
CA PHE A 87 7.03 -3.67 5.26
C PHE A 87 7.51 -4.86 4.41
N ALA A 88 6.68 -5.88 4.21
CA ALA A 88 6.99 -7.00 3.32
C ALA A 88 7.16 -6.53 1.87
N LEU A 89 6.32 -5.60 1.38
CA LEU A 89 6.45 -5.04 0.02
C LEU A 89 7.76 -4.29 -0.17
N LEU A 90 8.13 -3.44 0.79
CA LEU A 90 9.40 -2.72 0.76
C LEU A 90 10.58 -3.69 0.83
N GLY A 91 10.49 -4.72 1.66
CA GLY A 91 11.52 -5.75 1.80
C GLY A 91 11.69 -6.57 0.53
N PHE A 92 10.59 -6.95 -0.11
CA PHE A 92 10.60 -7.65 -1.39
C PHE A 92 11.29 -6.83 -2.47
N TYR A 93 10.91 -5.56 -2.61
CA TYR A 93 11.47 -4.65 -3.62
C TYR A 93 12.97 -4.41 -3.43
N TYR A 94 13.33 -3.83 -2.28
CA TYR A 94 14.69 -3.39 -2.05
C TYR A 94 15.64 -4.57 -1.84
N GLY A 95 15.18 -5.67 -1.25
CA GLY A 95 15.94 -6.91 -1.20
C GLY A 95 16.23 -7.49 -2.57
N GLY A 96 15.24 -7.47 -3.48
CA GLY A 96 15.44 -7.92 -4.87
C GLY A 96 16.42 -7.03 -5.64
N ILE A 97 16.27 -5.71 -5.56
CA ILE A 97 17.13 -4.79 -6.34
C ILE A 97 18.56 -4.78 -5.85
N THR A 98 18.78 -4.88 -4.53
CA THR A 98 20.13 -4.89 -3.95
C THR A 98 20.90 -6.19 -4.21
N THR A 99 20.24 -7.23 -4.74
CA THR A 99 20.84 -8.56 -4.94
C THR A 99 20.64 -9.08 -6.37
N ASP A 100 20.81 -8.21 -7.38
CA ASP A 100 20.70 -8.55 -8.80
C ASP A 100 19.41 -9.30 -9.17
N LYS A 101 18.30 -8.93 -8.53
CA LYS A 101 16.97 -9.52 -8.73
C LYS A 101 16.90 -11.00 -8.35
N ASN A 102 17.73 -11.45 -7.40
CA ASN A 102 17.64 -12.81 -6.88
C ASN A 102 16.29 -13.02 -6.15
N PRO A 103 15.42 -13.92 -6.65
CA PRO A 103 14.08 -14.12 -6.09
C PRO A 103 14.12 -14.69 -4.67
N GLN A 104 15.12 -15.51 -4.34
CA GLN A 104 15.24 -16.09 -2.99
C GLN A 104 15.53 -15.01 -1.96
N VAL A 105 16.44 -14.08 -2.27
CA VAL A 105 16.77 -12.99 -1.37
C VAL A 105 15.58 -12.05 -1.21
N ALA A 106 14.90 -11.69 -2.30
CA ALA A 106 13.68 -10.87 -2.25
C ALA A 106 12.59 -11.46 -1.34
N ILE A 107 12.39 -12.78 -1.37
CA ILE A 107 11.44 -13.46 -0.50
C ILE A 107 11.90 -13.43 0.96
N ILE A 108 13.18 -13.72 1.22
CA ILE A 108 13.73 -13.71 2.58
C ILE A 108 13.62 -12.31 3.20
N THR A 109 13.98 -11.26 2.47
CA THR A 109 13.88 -9.88 2.95
C THR A 109 12.43 -9.45 3.15
N ALA A 110 11.51 -9.90 2.30
CA ALA A 110 10.07 -9.68 2.49
C ALA A 110 9.56 -10.33 3.79
N ILE A 111 10.00 -11.55 4.10
CA ILE A 111 9.64 -12.25 5.34
C ILE A 111 10.21 -11.52 6.56
N VAL A 112 11.49 -11.13 6.51
CA VAL A 112 12.17 -10.45 7.62
C VAL A 112 11.52 -9.08 7.89
N LEU A 113 11.36 -8.23 6.86
CA LEU A 113 10.73 -6.92 7.04
C LEU A 113 9.25 -7.06 7.34
N GLY A 114 8.54 -8.03 6.75
CA GLY A 114 7.15 -8.32 7.08
C GLY A 114 6.96 -8.66 8.56
N THR A 115 7.81 -9.53 9.10
CA THR A 115 7.80 -9.90 10.53
C THR A 115 8.09 -8.68 11.42
N LEU A 116 9.05 -7.83 11.04
CA LEU A 116 9.28 -6.55 11.73
C LEU A 116 8.04 -5.65 11.67
N GLY A 117 7.38 -5.59 10.51
CA GLY A 117 6.11 -4.88 10.34
C GLY A 117 5.01 -5.40 11.26
N THR A 118 4.93 -6.72 11.47
CA THR A 118 3.99 -7.33 12.42
C THR A 118 4.27 -6.87 13.85
N VAL A 119 5.53 -6.96 14.29
CA VAL A 119 5.96 -6.54 15.64
C VAL A 119 5.68 -5.06 15.88
N LEU A 120 6.01 -4.20 14.91
CA LEU A 120 5.72 -2.77 14.97
C LEU A 120 4.21 -2.47 14.92
N GLY A 121 3.44 -3.29 14.18
CA GLY A 121 1.99 -3.20 14.09
C GLY A 121 1.29 -3.43 15.43
N PHE A 122 1.81 -4.34 16.28
CA PHE A 122 1.29 -4.56 17.62
C PHE A 122 1.39 -3.33 18.53
N GLN A 123 2.41 -2.48 18.32
CA GLN A 123 2.62 -1.28 19.14
C GLN A 123 1.58 -0.19 18.87
N GLN A 124 0.90 -0.22 17.71
CA GLN A 124 -0.09 0.78 17.29
C GLN A 124 0.37 2.24 17.46
N ASN A 125 1.67 2.48 17.33
CA ASN A 125 2.27 3.81 17.48
C ASN A 125 1.80 4.72 16.33
N GLN A 126 1.57 6.00 16.62
CA GLN A 126 1.12 6.99 15.63
C GLN A 126 2.04 7.08 14.42
N ILE A 127 3.35 6.93 14.60
CA ILE A 127 4.34 6.93 13.51
C ILE A 127 4.11 5.73 12.59
N ILE A 128 3.99 4.54 13.17
CA ILE A 128 3.79 3.30 12.41
C ILE A 128 2.46 3.37 11.66
N ILE A 129 1.39 3.86 12.29
CA ILE A 129 0.09 4.06 11.63
C ILE A 129 0.21 5.07 10.48
N ALA A 130 0.98 6.16 10.64
CA ALA A 130 1.19 7.14 9.59
C ALA A 130 1.98 6.55 8.40
N VAL A 131 3.05 5.81 8.69
CA VAL A 131 3.87 5.11 7.69
C VAL A 131 3.01 4.12 6.90
N THR A 132 2.30 3.22 7.58
CA THR A 132 1.54 2.15 6.91
C THR A 132 0.34 2.70 6.16
N ALA A 133 -0.33 3.73 6.69
CA ALA A 133 -1.38 4.44 5.96
C ALA A 133 -0.84 5.14 4.71
N SER A 134 0.39 5.65 4.74
CA SER A 134 1.01 6.26 3.56
C SER A 134 1.34 5.21 2.50
N ILE A 135 1.94 4.09 2.89
CA ILE A 135 2.23 2.99 1.96
C ILE A 135 0.92 2.46 1.36
N ALA A 136 -0.11 2.29 2.18
CA ALA A 136 -1.44 1.87 1.72
C ALA A 136 -2.12 2.88 0.80
N SER A 137 -1.90 4.18 1.01
CA SER A 137 -2.38 5.20 0.09
C SER A 137 -1.71 5.09 -1.27
N ILE A 138 -0.38 4.92 -1.29
CA ILE A 138 0.39 4.81 -2.53
C ILE A 138 0.00 3.52 -3.26
N ALA A 139 -0.17 2.41 -2.54
CA ALA A 139 -0.60 1.14 -3.12
C ALA A 139 -2.01 1.21 -3.71
N ALA A 140 -2.96 1.83 -2.98
CA ALA A 140 -4.31 2.06 -3.48
C ALA A 140 -4.31 2.95 -4.73
N TYR A 141 -3.46 3.98 -4.77
CA TYR A 141 -3.30 4.83 -5.95
C TYR A 141 -2.71 4.05 -7.12
N GLY A 142 -1.69 3.23 -6.88
CA GLY A 142 -1.11 2.34 -7.87
C GLY A 142 -2.12 1.39 -8.49
N PHE A 143 -2.99 0.80 -7.66
CA PHE A 143 -4.10 -0.03 -8.14
C PHE A 143 -5.18 0.78 -8.88
N THR A 144 -5.45 2.02 -8.44
CA THR A 144 -6.37 2.94 -9.14
C THR A 144 -5.88 3.20 -10.57
N PHE A 145 -4.58 3.45 -10.74
CA PHE A 145 -3.96 3.63 -12.05
C PHE A 145 -4.14 2.39 -12.94
N TYR A 146 -3.89 1.20 -12.40
CA TYR A 146 -4.12 -0.05 -13.12
C TYR A 146 -5.58 -0.26 -13.52
N ALA A 147 -6.53 -0.03 -12.60
CA ALA A 147 -7.95 -0.14 -12.88
C ALA A 147 -8.40 0.86 -13.95
N GLY A 148 -7.86 2.09 -13.92
CA GLY A 148 -8.09 3.12 -14.92
C GLY A 148 -7.62 2.72 -16.32
N ILE A 149 -6.39 2.19 -16.43
CA ILE A 149 -5.86 1.68 -17.71
C ILE A 149 -6.76 0.59 -18.28
N ASN A 150 -7.20 -0.37 -17.45
CA ASN A 150 -8.10 -1.43 -17.90
C ASN A 150 -9.47 -0.90 -18.31
N ALA A 151 -10.02 0.08 -17.59
CA ALA A 151 -11.29 0.71 -17.97
C ALA A 151 -11.19 1.35 -19.36
N ILE A 152 -10.14 2.14 -19.59
CA ILE A 152 -9.88 2.79 -20.88
C ILE A 152 -9.71 1.74 -21.99
N ALA A 153 -8.89 0.71 -21.76
CA ALA A 153 -8.65 -0.34 -22.74
C ALA A 153 -9.95 -1.08 -23.13
N GLN A 154 -10.84 -1.36 -22.18
CA GLN A 154 -12.12 -2.00 -22.47
C GLN A 154 -13.07 -1.07 -23.23
N PHE A 155 -13.10 0.22 -22.90
CA PHE A 155 -13.86 1.22 -23.65
C PHE A 155 -13.36 1.37 -25.09
N SER A 156 -12.05 1.31 -25.32
CA SER A 156 -11.45 1.39 -26.65
C SER A 156 -11.82 0.22 -27.57
N VAL A 157 -12.11 -0.96 -27.02
CA VAL A 157 -12.57 -2.14 -27.78
C VAL A 157 -14.10 -2.31 -27.71
N SER A 158 -14.82 -1.22 -27.40
CA SER A 158 -16.29 -1.17 -27.32
C SER A 158 -16.92 -2.16 -26.32
N LYS A 159 -16.15 -2.68 -25.37
CA LYS A 159 -16.64 -3.55 -24.28
C LYS A 159 -17.15 -2.72 -23.12
N LEU A 160 -18.33 -2.11 -23.31
CA LEU A 160 -18.94 -1.17 -22.36
C LEU A 160 -19.07 -1.75 -20.94
N PHE A 161 -19.55 -2.99 -20.81
CA PHE A 161 -19.74 -3.61 -19.49
C PHE A 161 -18.42 -3.76 -18.71
N GLY A 162 -17.37 -4.24 -19.39
CA GLY A 162 -16.03 -4.36 -18.79
C GLY A 162 -15.43 -3.01 -18.42
N GLY A 163 -15.59 -2.01 -19.30
CA GLY A 163 -15.13 -0.64 -19.03
C GLY A 163 -15.82 0.00 -17.84
N ILE A 164 -17.15 -0.15 -17.72
CA ILE A 164 -17.93 0.35 -16.57
C ILE A 164 -17.48 -0.32 -15.29
N LEU A 165 -17.33 -1.65 -15.28
CA LEU A 165 -16.92 -2.40 -14.09
C LEU A 165 -15.54 -1.96 -13.59
N TRP A 166 -14.55 -1.86 -14.49
CA TRP A 166 -13.22 -1.35 -14.14
C TRP A 166 -13.23 0.13 -13.75
N GLY A 167 -14.10 0.94 -14.37
CA GLY A 167 -14.30 2.34 -14.00
C GLY A 167 -14.83 2.50 -12.58
N ILE A 168 -15.81 1.68 -12.18
CA ILE A 168 -16.33 1.66 -10.80
C ILE A 168 -15.24 1.23 -9.83
N ILE A 169 -14.48 0.18 -10.15
CA ILE A 169 -13.35 -0.27 -9.32
C ILE A 169 -12.32 0.86 -9.16
N CYS A 170 -12.00 1.58 -10.24
CA CYS A 170 -11.10 2.74 -10.22
C CYS A 170 -11.61 3.82 -9.26
N LEU A 171 -12.89 4.21 -9.37
CA LEU A 171 -13.49 5.22 -8.48
C LEU A 171 -13.51 4.78 -7.01
N ILE A 172 -13.81 3.51 -6.73
CA ILE A 172 -13.73 2.95 -5.38
C ILE A 172 -12.32 3.14 -4.83
N TYR A 173 -11.29 2.68 -5.55
CA TYR A 173 -9.90 2.76 -5.10
C TYR A 173 -9.34 4.18 -5.04
N LEU A 174 -9.85 5.10 -5.85
CA LEU A 174 -9.58 6.53 -5.70
C LEU A 174 -10.12 7.04 -4.35
N GLY A 175 -11.36 6.66 -3.99
CA GLY A 175 -11.93 6.94 -2.68
C GLY A 175 -11.13 6.32 -1.53
N ILE A 176 -10.61 5.10 -1.73
CA ILE A 176 -9.71 4.43 -0.78
C ILE A 176 -8.42 5.24 -0.57
N THR A 177 -7.81 5.68 -1.67
CA THR A 177 -6.59 6.48 -1.67
C THR A 177 -6.78 7.76 -0.86
N ILE A 178 -7.84 8.53 -1.14
CA ILE A 178 -8.16 9.76 -0.41
C ILE A 178 -8.40 9.47 1.08
N THR A 179 -9.09 8.38 1.39
CA THR A 179 -9.34 7.96 2.78
C THR A 179 -8.05 7.62 3.53
N ASN A 180 -7.07 7.02 2.86
CA ASN A 180 -5.76 6.75 3.45
C ASN A 180 -4.93 8.03 3.61
N LEU A 181 -4.93 8.94 2.63
CA LEU A 181 -4.27 10.27 2.72
C LEU A 181 -4.81 11.12 3.88
N THR A 182 -6.12 11.11 4.10
CA THR A 182 -6.72 11.84 5.25
C THR A 182 -6.24 11.25 6.58
N THR A 183 -6.02 9.93 6.64
CA THR A 183 -5.44 9.27 7.82
C THR A 183 -4.00 9.74 8.04
N VAL A 184 -3.17 9.74 7.00
CA VAL A 184 -1.78 10.24 7.06
C VAL A 184 -1.76 11.69 7.54
N SER A 185 -2.55 12.56 6.92
CA SER A 185 -2.66 13.98 7.29
C SER A 185 -3.09 14.17 8.75
N SER A 186 -4.04 13.37 9.23
CA SER A 186 -4.50 13.44 10.63
C SER A 186 -3.41 13.01 11.62
N LYS A 187 -2.60 12.00 11.25
CA LYS A 187 -1.52 11.48 12.10
C LYS A 187 -0.29 12.37 12.07
N LEU A 188 0.02 12.98 10.93
CA LEU A 188 1.08 13.98 10.85
C LEU A 188 0.76 15.22 11.69
N LYS A 189 -0.50 15.67 11.71
CA LYS A 189 -0.94 16.74 12.61
C LYS A 189 -0.76 16.35 14.08
N SER A 190 -1.18 15.15 14.48
CA SER A 190 -1.01 14.69 15.86
C SER A 190 0.44 14.42 16.28
N LEU A 191 1.35 14.22 15.33
CA LEU A 191 2.79 14.10 15.60
C LEU A 191 3.49 15.46 15.72
N ARG A 192 2.88 16.53 15.19
CA ARG A 192 3.39 17.89 15.24
C ARG A 192 3.03 18.58 16.56
N ASP A 193 1.80 18.37 17.00
CA ASP A 193 1.21 18.94 18.23
C ASP A 193 1.77 18.24 19.49
#